data_AF-U5HGV5-F1
#
_entry.id   AF-U5HGV5-F1
#
_cell.length_a   1.000
_cell.length_b   1.000
_cell.length_c   1.000
_cell.angle_alpha   90.00
_cell.angle_beta   90.00
_cell.angle_gamma   90.00
#
_symmetry.space_group_name_H-M   'P 1'
#
loop_
_entity.id
_entity.type
_entity.pdbx_description
1 polymer ?
#
loop_
_entity_poly.entity_id
_entity_poly.type
_entity_poly.pdbx_seq_one_letter_code
_entity_poly.pdbx_strand_id
1 'polypeptide(L)'
;MSSADSLKNVAVIGLGAAAVVAAKALAAGLRSDYRVVAISDVDYTYYHIAGLRALVQPGFEDKIIGPLDNVFPSGSRHIVKAGSKAIKLEAHSLTLANGEVIPFAYVVIATGSTYAFPNRAPSDWSVAQLKSGLKQLRAQVDAASEILVIGGGATGVEFAGEVKGQHGDKKNVTLVHPSKTLFSNGYKEKLGKNLTNSLTALNVKVVGNTRIDVGDLKTGPSSGRTFTLGDGSTITPDFVFIGFGSTPNSELVKAFDEQLVNEKGYVKVKPSLQVAASTPELDHFYAIGDVTDVKEAKQAVTAKAQAPIAAANILASIKGIKSLKPYKPAGDLIVVTVGPRRGAGQMFGFVIGDFLTSKIKSGGLFLSMWQKDYGIKA
;
A
#
# COMPACT_ATOMS: atom_id res chain seq x y z
N MET A 1 39.17 -15.32 8.41
CA MET A 1 38.00 -14.44 8.55
C MET A 1 37.27 -14.45 7.21
N SER A 2 36.05 -14.99 7.15
CA SER A 2 35.34 -15.10 5.88
C SER A 2 34.87 -13.71 5.42
N SER A 3 34.86 -13.46 4.12
CA SER A 3 34.54 -12.16 3.49
C SER A 3 33.20 -11.53 3.91
N ALA A 4 32.31 -12.27 4.57
CA ALA A 4 30.98 -11.82 4.97
C ALA A 4 30.97 -10.78 6.11
N ASP A 5 32.00 -10.75 6.97
CA ASP A 5 32.09 -9.79 8.09
C ASP A 5 32.64 -8.41 7.70
N SER A 6 32.91 -8.18 6.40
CA SER A 6 33.52 -6.93 5.89
C SER A 6 32.57 -6.02 5.10
N LEU A 7 31.34 -6.46 4.84
CA LEU A 7 30.42 -5.74 3.95
C LEU A 7 29.68 -4.62 4.66
N LYS A 8 29.65 -3.43 4.06
CA LYS A 8 28.83 -2.30 4.49
C LYS A 8 27.37 -2.52 4.10
N ASN A 9 26.45 -2.37 5.06
CA ASN A 9 25.03 -2.58 4.78
C ASN A 9 24.36 -1.32 4.24
N VAL A 10 23.53 -1.50 3.21
CA VAL A 10 22.40 -0.62 2.91
C VAL A 10 21.14 -1.33 3.42
N ALA A 11 20.58 -0.84 4.52
CA ALA A 11 19.37 -1.40 5.10
C ALA A 11 18.13 -0.90 4.36
N VAL A 12 17.15 -1.78 4.10
CA VAL A 12 15.84 -1.42 3.55
C VAL A 12 14.79 -1.94 4.52
N ILE A 13 14.12 -1.03 5.25
CA ILE A 13 13.14 -1.37 6.28
C ILE A 13 11.74 -1.43 5.67
N GLY A 14 11.11 -2.60 5.77
CA GLY A 14 9.90 -2.96 5.04
C GLY A 14 10.24 -3.74 3.77
N LEU A 15 9.29 -4.54 3.29
CA LEU A 15 9.45 -5.29 2.04
C LEU A 15 8.18 -5.28 1.16
N GLY A 16 7.44 -4.16 1.23
CA GLY A 16 6.31 -3.87 0.36
C GLY A 16 6.71 -3.36 -1.03
N ALA A 17 5.73 -2.82 -1.77
CA ALA A 17 5.86 -2.47 -3.19
C ALA A 17 7.05 -1.55 -3.53
N ALA A 18 7.31 -0.51 -2.73
CA ALA A 18 8.46 0.37 -2.94
C ALA A 18 9.78 -0.30 -2.56
N ALA A 19 9.78 -0.96 -1.40
CA ALA A 19 10.97 -1.55 -0.80
C ALA A 19 11.58 -2.65 -1.66
N VAL A 20 10.76 -3.56 -2.22
CA VAL A 20 11.27 -4.65 -3.07
C VAL A 20 11.94 -4.12 -4.34
N VAL A 21 11.40 -3.06 -4.94
CA VAL A 21 11.97 -2.40 -6.12
C VAL A 21 13.27 -1.69 -5.74
N ALA A 22 13.32 -0.97 -4.61
CA ALA A 22 14.51 -0.30 -4.14
C ALA A 22 15.63 -1.30 -3.80
N ALA A 23 15.30 -2.39 -3.10
CA ALA A 23 16.23 -3.44 -2.73
C ALA A 23 16.86 -4.09 -3.96
N LYS A 24 16.08 -4.41 -4.99
CA LYS A 24 16.58 -4.96 -6.27
C LYS A 24 17.43 -3.95 -7.04
N ALA A 25 17.01 -2.69 -7.11
CA ALA A 25 17.78 -1.63 -7.79
C ALA A 25 19.13 -1.38 -7.10
N LEU A 26 19.15 -1.36 -5.77
CA LEU A 26 20.38 -1.26 -4.97
C LEU A 26 21.26 -2.50 -5.19
N ALA A 27 20.71 -3.71 -5.11
CA ALA A 27 21.47 -4.94 -5.30
C ALA A 27 22.18 -4.99 -6.66
N ALA A 28 21.52 -4.51 -7.72
CA ALA A 28 22.09 -4.44 -9.06
C ALA A 28 23.21 -3.39 -9.20
N GLY A 29 23.23 -2.33 -8.38
CA GLY A 29 24.14 -1.20 -8.53
C GLY A 29 25.25 -1.09 -7.48
N LEU A 30 25.15 -1.80 -6.36
CA LEU A 30 26.10 -1.68 -5.24
C LEU A 30 27.48 -2.26 -5.58
N ARG A 31 28.53 -1.59 -5.09
CA ARG A 31 29.92 -2.04 -5.18
C ARG A 31 30.14 -3.32 -4.35
N SER A 32 31.24 -4.03 -4.63
CA SER A 32 31.56 -5.33 -4.03
C SER A 32 31.67 -5.36 -2.51
N ASP A 33 32.01 -4.24 -1.90
CA ASP A 33 32.14 -4.05 -0.45
C ASP A 33 30.82 -3.64 0.24
N TYR A 34 29.71 -3.57 -0.48
CA TYR A 34 28.38 -3.31 0.07
C TYR A 34 27.42 -4.48 -0.15
N ARG A 35 26.45 -4.61 0.75
CA ARG A 35 25.28 -5.48 0.56
C ARG A 35 23.98 -4.77 0.92
N VAL A 36 22.87 -5.34 0.46
CA VAL A 36 21.53 -4.93 0.87
C VAL A 36 21.08 -5.87 1.97
N VAL A 37 20.52 -5.30 3.04
CA VAL A 37 19.83 -6.03 4.09
C VAL A 37 18.37 -5.58 4.05
N ALA A 38 17.52 -6.35 3.37
CA ALA A 38 16.10 -6.08 3.26
C ALA A 38 15.36 -6.70 4.45
N ILE A 39 14.57 -5.91 5.17
CA ILE A 39 13.96 -6.29 6.45
C ILE A 39 12.44 -6.29 6.30
N SER A 40 11.81 -7.38 6.72
CA SER A 40 10.36 -7.52 6.73
C SER A 40 9.90 -7.99 8.09
N ASP A 41 8.85 -7.39 8.63
CA ASP A 41 8.20 -7.81 9.86
C ASP A 41 7.45 -9.14 9.71
N VAL A 42 7.01 -9.46 8.49
CA VAL A 42 6.43 -10.76 8.10
C VAL A 42 7.35 -11.57 7.19
N ASP A 43 7.05 -12.85 6.99
CA ASP A 43 7.78 -13.79 6.13
C ASP A 43 7.13 -14.05 4.75
N TYR A 44 6.08 -13.31 4.43
CA TYR A 44 5.36 -13.38 3.16
C TYR A 44 5.14 -12.00 2.54
N THR A 45 4.83 -11.98 1.25
CA THR A 45 4.29 -10.82 0.55
C THR A 45 2.79 -10.97 0.35
N TYR A 46 2.05 -9.87 0.52
CA TYR A 46 0.61 -9.80 0.33
C TYR A 46 0.23 -8.73 -0.70
N TYR A 47 -0.42 -9.17 -1.78
CA TYR A 47 -0.83 -8.29 -2.88
C TYR A 47 -2.20 -7.65 -2.63
N HIS A 48 -2.20 -6.66 -1.75
CA HIS A 48 -3.39 -5.94 -1.30
C HIS A 48 -4.26 -5.33 -2.40
N ILE A 49 -3.71 -4.93 -3.57
CA ILE A 49 -4.50 -4.40 -4.71
C ILE A 49 -5.56 -5.41 -5.14
N ALA A 50 -5.25 -6.71 -4.98
CA ALA A 50 -6.14 -7.78 -5.35
C ALA A 50 -6.80 -8.47 -4.15
N GLY A 51 -6.57 -7.95 -2.93
CA GLY A 51 -7.23 -8.36 -1.70
C GLY A 51 -8.74 -8.20 -1.73
N LEU A 52 -9.25 -7.15 -2.41
CA LEU A 52 -10.68 -6.91 -2.56
C LEU A 52 -11.37 -8.04 -3.34
N ARG A 53 -10.72 -8.57 -4.37
CA ARG A 53 -11.26 -9.68 -5.16
C ARG A 53 -11.28 -10.99 -4.37
N ALA A 54 -10.34 -11.20 -3.46
CA ALA A 54 -10.37 -12.33 -2.54
C ALA A 54 -11.56 -12.32 -1.58
N LEU A 55 -12.22 -11.17 -1.38
CA LEU A 55 -13.44 -11.09 -0.57
C LEU A 55 -14.70 -11.54 -1.31
N VAL A 56 -14.63 -11.80 -2.61
CA VAL A 56 -15.80 -12.21 -3.40
C VAL A 56 -15.55 -13.46 -4.25
N GLN A 57 -14.28 -13.73 -4.60
CA GLN A 57 -13.91 -14.85 -5.46
C GLN A 57 -13.19 -15.95 -4.64
N PRO A 58 -13.80 -17.14 -4.47
CA PRO A 58 -13.15 -18.27 -3.79
C PRO A 58 -11.82 -18.67 -4.46
N GLY A 59 -10.81 -18.98 -3.64
CA GLY A 59 -9.49 -19.42 -4.10
C GLY A 59 -8.59 -18.29 -4.59
N PHE A 60 -9.06 -17.04 -4.61
CA PHE A 60 -8.25 -15.90 -5.03
C PHE A 60 -7.23 -15.50 -3.95
N GLU A 61 -7.48 -15.84 -2.68
CA GLU A 61 -6.54 -15.71 -1.55
C GLU A 61 -5.21 -16.44 -1.80
N ASP A 62 -5.22 -17.54 -2.56
CA ASP A 62 -4.01 -18.32 -2.89
C ASP A 62 -3.16 -17.65 -3.97
N LYS A 63 -3.70 -16.67 -4.69
CA LYS A 63 -3.02 -15.97 -5.81
C LYS A 63 -2.33 -14.67 -5.39
N ILE A 64 -2.59 -14.20 -4.17
CA ILE A 64 -2.19 -12.87 -3.68
C ILE A 64 -1.28 -12.93 -2.46
N ILE A 65 -0.78 -14.11 -2.12
CA ILE A 65 0.18 -14.34 -1.05
C ILE A 65 1.36 -15.12 -1.65
N GLY A 66 2.58 -14.69 -1.37
CA GLY A 66 3.77 -15.33 -1.90
C GLY A 66 4.97 -15.22 -0.96
N PRO A 67 6.06 -15.93 -1.25
CA PRO A 67 7.25 -15.92 -0.40
C PRO A 67 8.12 -14.67 -0.62
N LEU A 68 8.94 -14.33 0.37
CA LEU A 68 9.91 -13.23 0.32
C LEU A 68 11.36 -13.67 0.03
N ASP A 69 11.64 -14.98 0.10
CA ASP A 69 12.97 -15.55 -0.10
C ASP A 69 13.49 -15.39 -1.55
N ASN A 70 12.60 -15.20 -2.52
CA ASN A 70 12.93 -15.02 -3.94
C ASN A 70 13.29 -13.58 -4.34
N VAL A 71 13.39 -12.66 -3.38
CA VAL A 71 13.74 -11.25 -3.66
C VAL A 71 15.16 -11.14 -4.23
N PHE A 72 16.10 -11.96 -3.74
CA PHE A 72 17.46 -12.06 -4.28
C PHE A 72 17.74 -13.49 -4.76
N PRO A 73 18.57 -13.68 -5.80
CA PRO A 73 18.98 -15.01 -6.23
C PRO A 73 19.71 -15.78 -5.12
N SER A 74 19.59 -17.11 -5.11
CA SER A 74 20.37 -17.98 -4.21
C SER A 74 21.88 -17.73 -4.38
N GLY A 75 22.61 -17.72 -3.27
CA GLY A 75 24.04 -17.40 -3.23
C GLY A 75 24.37 -15.90 -3.35
N SER A 76 23.37 -15.03 -3.42
CA SER A 76 23.57 -13.58 -3.38
C SER A 76 24.18 -13.13 -2.04
N ARG A 77 25.06 -12.12 -2.07
CA ARG A 77 25.55 -11.42 -0.87
C ARG A 77 24.47 -10.56 -0.19
N HIS A 78 23.39 -10.26 -0.92
CA HIS A 78 22.24 -9.50 -0.45
C HIS A 78 21.29 -10.43 0.28
N ILE A 79 20.77 -10.00 1.43
CA ILE A 79 20.00 -10.86 2.32
C ILE A 79 18.64 -10.27 2.65
N VAL A 80 17.68 -11.16 2.90
CA VAL A 80 16.36 -10.84 3.44
C VAL A 80 16.29 -11.31 4.88
N LYS A 81 15.93 -10.40 5.79
CA LYS A 81 15.61 -10.64 7.19
C LYS A 81 14.10 -10.58 7.34
N ALA A 82 13.44 -11.72 7.09
CA ALA A 82 12.01 -11.88 7.13
C ALA A 82 11.52 -12.26 8.55
N GLY A 83 10.27 -11.92 8.88
CA GLY A 83 9.62 -12.30 10.14
C GLY A 83 10.18 -11.60 11.38
N SER A 84 10.92 -10.49 11.23
CA SER A 84 11.46 -9.76 12.37
C SER A 84 11.36 -8.25 12.15
N LYS A 85 10.48 -7.62 12.91
CA LYS A 85 10.21 -6.18 12.84
C LYS A 85 11.43 -5.38 13.32
N ALA A 86 11.77 -4.30 12.61
CA ALA A 86 12.69 -3.29 13.15
C ALA A 86 11.98 -2.51 14.27
N ILE A 87 12.53 -2.56 15.49
CA ILE A 87 11.91 -1.99 16.70
C ILE A 87 12.65 -0.77 17.24
N LYS A 88 13.92 -0.59 16.86
CA LYS A 88 14.72 0.57 17.24
C LYS A 88 15.56 1.02 16.05
N LEU A 89 15.63 2.33 15.84
CA LEU A 89 16.47 2.97 14.83
C LEU A 89 17.44 3.90 15.55
N GLU A 90 18.70 3.88 15.11
CA GLU A 90 19.79 4.72 15.59
C GLU A 90 20.52 5.31 14.38
N ALA A 91 21.45 6.25 14.61
CA ALA A 91 22.12 6.97 13.53
C ALA A 91 22.82 6.05 12.52
N HIS A 92 23.38 4.90 12.95
CA HIS A 92 24.10 3.97 12.07
C HIS A 92 23.74 2.50 12.30
N SER A 93 22.63 2.22 12.98
CA SER A 93 22.18 0.87 13.29
C SER A 93 20.67 0.81 13.46
N LEU A 94 20.12 -0.39 13.33
CA LEU A 94 18.76 -0.70 13.74
C LEU A 94 18.76 -2.01 14.53
N THR A 95 17.79 -2.16 15.42
CA THR A 95 17.56 -3.38 16.19
C THR A 95 16.28 -4.06 15.73
N LEU A 96 16.37 -5.35 15.45
CA LEU A 96 15.24 -6.21 15.13
C LEU A 96 14.61 -6.78 16.41
N ALA A 97 13.35 -7.20 16.32
CA ALA A 97 12.60 -7.75 17.45
C ALA A 97 13.22 -9.03 18.03
N ASN A 98 14.02 -9.76 17.25
CA ASN A 98 14.78 -10.91 17.71
C ASN A 98 16.11 -10.55 18.44
N GLY A 99 16.38 -9.25 18.65
CA GLY A 99 17.60 -8.75 19.30
C GLY A 99 18.78 -8.52 18.36
N GLU A 100 18.70 -8.90 17.08
CA GLU A 100 19.77 -8.67 16.12
C GLU A 100 19.97 -7.17 15.86
N VAL A 101 21.21 -6.70 15.97
CA VAL A 101 21.60 -5.32 15.64
C VAL A 101 22.25 -5.31 14.27
N ILE A 102 21.67 -4.53 13.36
CA ILE A 102 22.14 -4.40 11.98
C ILE A 102 22.76 -3.01 11.82
N PRO A 103 24.10 -2.89 11.79
CA PRO A 103 24.75 -1.62 11.44
C PRO A 103 24.48 -1.31 9.98
N PHE A 104 24.44 -0.04 9.59
CA PHE A 104 24.27 0.37 8.21
C PHE A 104 25.07 1.63 7.86
N ALA A 105 25.51 1.69 6.60
CA ALA A 105 26.05 2.89 6.00
C ALA A 105 24.96 3.78 5.40
N TYR A 106 23.83 3.19 4.96
CA TYR A 106 22.65 3.86 4.43
C TYR A 106 21.39 3.10 4.84
N VAL A 107 20.28 3.81 5.01
CA VAL A 107 18.97 3.21 5.32
C VAL A 107 17.87 3.76 4.42
N VAL A 108 17.01 2.88 3.94
CA VAL A 108 15.76 3.22 3.23
C VAL A 108 14.59 2.81 4.11
N ILE A 109 13.83 3.78 4.60
CA ILE A 109 12.60 3.58 5.37
C ILE A 109 11.43 3.46 4.40
N ALA A 110 10.88 2.25 4.27
CA ALA A 110 9.79 1.92 3.36
C ALA A 110 8.70 1.12 4.09
N THR A 111 8.40 1.52 5.33
CA THR A 111 7.47 0.86 6.27
C THR A 111 5.99 0.97 5.89
N GLY A 112 5.68 1.78 4.87
CA GLY A 112 4.34 1.89 4.30
C GLY A 112 3.32 2.53 5.25
N SER A 113 2.11 2.01 5.22
CA SER A 113 0.98 2.49 6.03
C SER A 113 0.12 1.32 6.51
N THR A 114 -0.52 1.49 7.66
CA THR A 114 -1.56 0.61 8.19
C THR A 114 -2.93 1.01 7.64
N TYR A 115 -3.79 0.02 7.44
CA TYR A 115 -5.15 0.20 6.92
C TYR A 115 -6.00 -1.01 7.32
N ALA A 116 -7.30 -0.83 7.53
CA ALA A 116 -8.26 -1.90 7.80
C ALA A 116 -8.08 -3.09 6.83
N PHE A 117 -7.98 -4.30 7.38
CA PHE A 117 -7.98 -5.54 6.61
C PHE A 117 -9.27 -5.62 5.75
N PRO A 118 -9.21 -6.00 4.45
CA PRO A 118 -8.10 -6.60 3.71
C PRO A 118 -7.12 -5.61 3.05
N ASN A 119 -7.26 -4.30 3.24
CA ASN A 119 -6.43 -3.32 2.50
C ASN A 119 -4.94 -3.38 2.88
N ARG A 120 -4.66 -3.81 4.10
CA ARG A 120 -3.34 -4.23 4.58
C ARG A 120 -3.53 -5.50 5.42
N ALA A 121 -2.60 -6.43 5.30
CA ALA A 121 -2.55 -7.58 6.20
C ALA A 121 -2.06 -7.09 7.59
N PRO A 122 -2.66 -7.58 8.68
CA PRO A 122 -2.08 -7.37 10.02
C PRO A 122 -0.65 -7.93 10.08
N SER A 123 0.28 -7.16 10.64
CA SER A 123 1.70 -7.49 10.66
C SER A 123 2.06 -8.68 11.54
N ASP A 124 1.15 -9.09 12.44
CA ASP A 124 1.30 -10.19 13.38
C ASP A 124 0.62 -11.49 12.89
N TRP A 125 0.02 -11.49 11.71
CA TRP A 125 -0.64 -12.67 11.15
C TRP A 125 0.32 -13.52 10.35
N SER A 126 0.28 -14.84 10.57
CA SER A 126 0.85 -15.85 9.69
C SER A 126 0.08 -15.95 8.35
N VAL A 127 0.68 -16.59 7.34
CA VAL A 127 0.01 -16.91 6.07
C VAL A 127 -1.32 -17.65 6.28
N ALA A 128 -1.36 -18.59 7.24
CA ALA A 128 -2.57 -19.34 7.54
C ALA A 128 -3.68 -18.45 8.11
N GLN A 129 -3.35 -17.56 9.04
CA GLN A 129 -4.28 -16.57 9.60
C GLN A 129 -4.77 -15.60 8.52
N LEU A 130 -3.88 -15.13 7.64
CA LEU A 130 -4.25 -14.26 6.51
C LEU A 130 -5.24 -14.92 5.55
N LYS A 131 -4.96 -16.17 5.12
CA LYS A 131 -5.88 -16.93 4.27
C LYS A 131 -7.22 -17.18 4.97
N SER A 132 -7.18 -17.55 6.25
CA SER A 132 -8.39 -17.77 7.05
C SER A 132 -9.23 -16.50 7.17
N GLY A 133 -8.60 -15.35 7.47
CA GLY A 133 -9.28 -14.05 7.56
C GLY A 133 -9.90 -13.62 6.24
N LEU A 134 -9.22 -13.82 5.10
CA LEU A 134 -9.79 -13.54 3.77
C LEU A 134 -11.02 -14.42 3.49
N LYS A 135 -10.93 -15.72 3.79
CA LYS A 135 -12.05 -16.67 3.65
C LYS A 135 -13.23 -16.30 4.56
N GLN A 136 -12.94 -15.89 5.79
CA GLN A 136 -13.95 -15.45 6.75
C GLN A 136 -14.69 -14.20 6.28
N LEU A 137 -13.95 -13.16 5.85
CA LEU A 137 -14.57 -11.95 5.30
C LEU A 137 -15.38 -12.27 4.04
N ARG A 138 -14.89 -13.15 3.16
CA ARG A 138 -15.66 -13.61 1.99
C ARG A 138 -16.97 -14.28 2.39
N ALA A 139 -16.95 -15.21 3.34
CA ALA A 139 -18.15 -15.87 3.82
C ALA A 139 -19.17 -14.88 4.43
N GLN A 140 -18.68 -13.84 5.09
CA GLN A 140 -19.53 -12.77 5.63
C GLN A 140 -20.14 -11.89 4.53
N VAL A 141 -19.38 -11.59 3.46
CA VAL A 141 -19.92 -10.92 2.26
C VAL A 141 -20.96 -11.81 1.55
N ASP A 142 -20.68 -13.12 1.44
CA ASP A 142 -21.58 -14.11 0.85
C ASP A 142 -22.92 -14.18 1.63
N ALA A 143 -22.89 -14.02 2.95
CA ALA A 143 -24.06 -14.06 3.82
C ALA A 143 -24.84 -12.73 3.90
N ALA A 144 -24.17 -11.59 3.80
CA ALA A 144 -24.78 -10.26 3.94
C ALA A 144 -25.77 -9.94 2.82
N SER A 145 -26.94 -9.39 3.09
CA SER A 145 -27.84 -8.85 2.06
C SER A 145 -27.66 -7.34 1.89
N GLU A 146 -27.44 -6.63 2.99
CA GLU A 146 -27.15 -5.20 3.05
C GLU A 146 -25.67 -4.94 3.34
N ILE A 147 -24.96 -4.30 2.40
CA ILE A 147 -23.54 -3.99 2.51
C ILE A 147 -23.34 -2.47 2.50
N LEU A 148 -22.73 -1.95 3.56
CA LEU A 148 -22.33 -0.54 3.66
C LEU A 148 -20.84 -0.40 3.40
N VAL A 149 -20.48 0.40 2.40
CA VAL A 149 -19.11 0.76 2.06
C VAL A 149 -18.84 2.18 2.53
N ILE A 150 -17.94 2.34 3.48
CA ILE A 150 -17.61 3.65 4.05
C ILE A 150 -16.28 4.13 3.45
N GLY A 151 -16.34 5.18 2.64
CA GLY A 151 -15.18 5.79 1.97
C GLY A 151 -15.24 5.69 0.44
N GLY A 152 -15.39 6.83 -0.23
CA GLY A 152 -15.49 6.95 -1.69
C GLY A 152 -14.16 7.08 -2.44
N GLY A 153 -13.08 6.53 -1.87
CA GLY A 153 -11.79 6.40 -2.55
C GLY A 153 -11.73 5.17 -3.46
N ALA A 154 -10.57 4.92 -4.06
CA ALA A 154 -10.37 3.79 -4.98
C ALA A 154 -10.81 2.45 -4.38
N THR A 155 -10.36 2.17 -3.16
CA THR A 155 -10.67 0.93 -2.46
C THR A 155 -12.17 0.69 -2.27
N GLY A 156 -12.91 1.70 -1.80
CA GLY A 156 -14.36 1.55 -1.57
C GLY A 156 -15.13 1.38 -2.89
N VAL A 157 -14.79 2.16 -3.91
CA VAL A 157 -15.38 2.03 -5.25
C VAL A 157 -15.08 0.66 -5.85
N GLU A 158 -13.84 0.17 -5.74
CA GLU A 158 -13.44 -1.14 -6.23
C GLU A 158 -14.16 -2.25 -5.52
N PHE A 159 -14.22 -2.24 -4.19
CA PHE A 159 -14.94 -3.25 -3.42
C PHE A 159 -16.43 -3.29 -3.76
N ALA A 160 -17.10 -2.14 -3.84
CA ALA A 160 -18.51 -2.09 -4.27
C ALA A 160 -18.71 -2.72 -5.66
N GLY A 161 -17.77 -2.44 -6.58
CA GLY A 161 -17.76 -3.04 -7.91
C GLY A 161 -17.50 -4.56 -7.91
N GLU A 162 -16.58 -5.06 -7.08
CA GLU A 162 -16.31 -6.50 -6.92
C GLU A 162 -17.54 -7.24 -6.41
N VAL A 163 -18.21 -6.70 -5.38
CA VAL A 163 -19.44 -7.29 -4.82
C VAL A 163 -20.53 -7.37 -5.89
N LYS A 164 -20.81 -6.28 -6.60
CA LYS A 164 -21.82 -6.29 -7.67
C LYS A 164 -21.42 -7.15 -8.85
N GLY A 165 -20.12 -7.22 -9.18
CA GLY A 165 -19.60 -8.05 -10.26
C GLY A 165 -19.77 -9.54 -10.00
N GLN A 166 -19.64 -9.98 -8.74
CA GLN A 166 -19.76 -11.38 -8.34
C GLN A 166 -21.21 -11.77 -8.02
N HIS A 167 -21.94 -10.93 -7.28
CA HIS A 167 -23.26 -11.30 -6.73
C HIS A 167 -24.44 -10.69 -7.48
N GLY A 168 -24.21 -9.75 -8.40
CA GLY A 168 -25.28 -9.05 -9.12
C GLY A 168 -26.24 -8.36 -8.16
N ASP A 169 -27.53 -8.41 -8.47
CA ASP A 169 -28.59 -7.75 -7.69
C ASP A 169 -29.04 -8.52 -6.44
N LYS A 170 -28.37 -9.63 -6.09
CA LYS A 170 -28.64 -10.36 -4.85
C LYS A 170 -28.18 -9.62 -3.58
N LYS A 171 -27.42 -8.53 -3.75
CA LYS A 171 -26.80 -7.75 -2.67
C LYS A 171 -27.10 -6.27 -2.88
N ASN A 172 -27.59 -5.62 -1.83
CA ASN A 172 -27.78 -4.19 -1.77
C ASN A 172 -26.48 -3.56 -1.28
N VAL A 173 -25.93 -2.63 -2.06
CA VAL A 173 -24.67 -1.97 -1.75
C VAL A 173 -24.90 -0.46 -1.67
N THR A 174 -24.63 0.10 -0.50
CA THR A 174 -24.61 1.55 -0.29
C THR A 174 -23.18 2.01 -0.05
N LEU A 175 -22.67 2.93 -0.86
CA LEU A 175 -21.37 3.57 -0.69
C LEU A 175 -21.58 4.99 -0.16
N VAL A 176 -20.98 5.31 0.98
CA VAL A 176 -21.05 6.63 1.60
C VAL A 176 -19.69 7.34 1.56
N HIS A 177 -19.70 8.66 1.39
CA HIS A 177 -18.49 9.47 1.46
C HIS A 177 -18.77 10.93 1.84
N PRO A 178 -17.79 11.65 2.42
CA PRO A 178 -18.02 13.00 2.94
C PRO A 178 -18.11 14.07 1.84
N SER A 179 -17.52 13.84 0.66
CA SER A 179 -17.56 14.79 -0.44
C SER A 179 -18.93 14.84 -1.15
N LYS A 180 -19.22 15.90 -1.89
CA LYS A 180 -20.39 15.98 -2.78
C LYS A 180 -20.32 14.97 -3.93
N THR A 181 -19.13 14.78 -4.50
CA THR A 181 -18.87 13.84 -5.61
C THR A 181 -17.64 12.99 -5.31
N LEU A 182 -17.56 11.81 -5.93
CA LEU A 182 -16.38 10.95 -5.82
C LEU A 182 -15.15 11.64 -6.41
N PHE A 183 -13.97 11.39 -5.82
CA PHE A 183 -12.67 11.92 -6.29
C PHE A 183 -12.59 13.46 -6.41
N SER A 184 -13.29 14.21 -5.53
CA SER A 184 -13.23 15.68 -5.48
C SER A 184 -11.95 16.25 -4.84
N ASN A 185 -10.85 15.50 -4.85
CA ASN A 185 -9.61 15.77 -4.10
C ASN A 185 -8.39 16.01 -5.02
N GLY A 186 -8.57 16.81 -6.06
CA GLY A 186 -7.53 17.15 -7.05
C GLY A 186 -7.77 16.52 -8.43
N TYR A 187 -8.55 15.44 -8.51
CA TYR A 187 -8.93 14.84 -9.79
C TYR A 187 -10.02 15.65 -10.52
N LYS A 188 -10.13 15.44 -11.83
CA LYS A 188 -11.17 16.06 -12.65
C LYS A 188 -12.55 15.54 -12.24
N GLU A 189 -13.53 16.44 -12.16
CA GLU A 189 -14.94 16.10 -11.85
C GLU A 189 -15.50 14.99 -12.75
N LYS A 190 -15.08 14.95 -14.02
CA LYS A 190 -15.44 13.90 -14.98
C LYS A 190 -15.07 12.48 -14.50
N LEU A 191 -13.97 12.32 -13.76
CA LEU A 191 -13.61 11.03 -13.16
C LEU A 191 -14.67 10.59 -12.15
N GLY A 192 -15.01 11.48 -11.20
CA GLY A 192 -16.03 11.22 -10.19
C GLY A 192 -17.38 10.87 -10.81
N LYS A 193 -17.83 11.68 -11.79
CA LYS A 193 -19.08 11.43 -12.53
C LYS A 193 -19.08 10.08 -13.23
N ASN A 194 -17.99 9.72 -13.91
CA ASN A 194 -17.90 8.43 -14.60
C ASN A 194 -17.97 7.26 -13.61
N LEU A 195 -17.27 7.32 -12.48
CA LEU A 195 -17.31 6.27 -11.46
C LEU A 195 -18.68 6.15 -10.80
N THR A 196 -19.32 7.28 -10.47
CA THR A 196 -20.71 7.29 -9.96
C THR A 196 -21.65 6.63 -10.97
N ASN A 197 -21.59 7.01 -12.25
CA ASN A 197 -22.43 6.41 -13.29
C ASN A 197 -22.19 4.89 -13.42
N SER A 198 -20.93 4.44 -13.40
CA SER A 198 -20.60 3.01 -13.50
C SER A 198 -21.13 2.22 -12.30
N LEU A 199 -21.07 2.78 -11.09
CA LEU A 199 -21.63 2.20 -9.87
C LEU A 199 -23.16 2.18 -9.87
N THR A 200 -23.80 3.28 -10.25
CA THR A 200 -25.26 3.37 -10.36
C THR A 200 -25.81 2.42 -11.42
N ALA A 201 -25.10 2.23 -12.53
CA ALA A 201 -25.43 1.21 -13.54
C ALA A 201 -25.24 -0.24 -13.06
N LEU A 202 -24.71 -0.45 -11.84
CA LEU A 202 -24.71 -1.72 -11.12
C LEU A 202 -25.63 -1.67 -9.88
N ASN A 203 -26.59 -0.74 -9.83
CA ASN A 203 -27.51 -0.58 -8.70
C ASN A 203 -26.81 -0.37 -7.35
N VAL A 204 -25.64 0.28 -7.34
CA VAL A 204 -25.01 0.76 -6.10
C VAL A 204 -25.58 2.13 -5.75
N LYS A 205 -26.07 2.29 -4.52
CA LYS A 205 -26.50 3.58 -3.98
C LYS A 205 -25.27 4.37 -3.54
N VAL A 206 -24.94 5.46 -4.23
CA VAL A 206 -23.83 6.35 -3.85
C VAL A 206 -24.37 7.56 -3.11
N VAL A 207 -23.92 7.76 -1.86
CA VAL A 207 -24.39 8.80 -0.96
C VAL A 207 -23.22 9.73 -0.60
N GLY A 208 -23.22 10.93 -1.17
CA GLY A 208 -22.27 11.99 -0.83
C GLY A 208 -22.66 12.74 0.45
N ASN A 209 -21.84 13.74 0.80
CA ASN A 209 -22.04 14.63 1.96
C ASN A 209 -22.32 13.89 3.27
N THR A 210 -21.83 12.65 3.40
CA THR A 210 -22.12 11.78 4.53
C THR A 210 -20.81 11.34 5.16
N ARG A 211 -20.57 11.81 6.38
CA ARG A 211 -19.45 11.34 7.21
C ARG A 211 -20.02 10.42 8.29
N ILE A 212 -19.56 9.18 8.31
CA ILE A 212 -19.89 8.23 9.36
C ILE A 212 -18.71 8.14 10.33
N ASP A 213 -18.99 8.30 11.61
CA ASP A 213 -18.07 7.87 12.66
C ASP A 213 -18.29 6.38 12.93
N VAL A 214 -17.28 5.57 12.64
CA VAL A 214 -17.35 4.11 12.74
C VAL A 214 -16.89 3.59 14.10
N GLY A 215 -16.24 4.43 14.92
CA GLY A 215 -15.58 4.04 16.17
C GLY A 215 -14.33 3.18 15.95
N ASP A 216 -14.47 2.01 15.30
CA ASP A 216 -13.39 1.10 14.95
C ASP A 216 -13.18 0.98 13.44
N LEU A 217 -11.94 1.14 12.97
CA LEU A 217 -11.58 0.97 11.55
C LEU A 217 -11.47 -0.52 11.19
N LYS A 218 -12.57 -1.26 11.33
CA LYS A 218 -12.65 -2.70 11.07
C LYS A 218 -13.71 -3.05 10.02
N THR A 219 -13.29 -3.80 9.01
CA THR A 219 -14.20 -4.43 8.04
C THR A 219 -14.78 -5.72 8.63
N GLY A 220 -16.06 -5.98 8.40
CA GLY A 220 -16.72 -7.18 8.88
C GLY A 220 -18.22 -6.98 9.15
N PRO A 221 -18.85 -7.90 9.90
CA PRO A 221 -20.25 -7.78 10.27
C PRO A 221 -20.51 -6.49 11.06
N SER A 222 -21.67 -5.88 10.83
CA SER A 222 -22.08 -4.68 11.57
C SER A 222 -22.41 -4.96 13.03
N SER A 223 -22.77 -6.22 13.35
CA SER A 223 -23.32 -6.65 14.63
C SER A 223 -24.58 -5.87 15.04
N GLY A 224 -25.44 -5.54 14.06
CA GLY A 224 -26.70 -4.81 14.29
C GLY A 224 -26.54 -3.31 14.49
N ARG A 225 -25.34 -2.76 14.23
CA ARG A 225 -25.10 -1.31 14.28
C ARG A 225 -25.92 -0.59 13.22
N THR A 226 -26.57 0.50 13.62
CA THR A 226 -27.29 1.42 12.75
C THR A 226 -26.47 2.68 12.54
N PHE A 227 -26.37 3.11 11.29
CA PHE A 227 -25.62 4.30 10.88
C PHE A 227 -26.58 5.37 10.34
N THR A 228 -26.31 6.62 10.65
CA THR A 228 -27.08 7.77 10.15
C THR A 228 -26.40 8.34 8.90
N LEU A 229 -27.17 8.57 7.85
CA LEU A 229 -26.73 9.17 6.60
C LEU A 229 -26.85 10.70 6.64
N GLY A 230 -26.27 11.40 5.67
CA GLY A 230 -26.26 12.87 5.64
C GLY A 230 -27.64 13.53 5.50
N ASP A 231 -28.66 12.80 5.05
CA ASP A 231 -30.05 13.26 4.95
C ASP A 231 -30.89 12.93 6.21
N GLY A 232 -30.26 12.37 7.25
CA GLY A 232 -30.91 11.95 8.49
C GLY A 232 -31.56 10.58 8.43
N SER A 233 -31.63 9.94 7.25
CA SER A 233 -32.07 8.55 7.14
C SER A 233 -31.05 7.60 7.77
N THR A 234 -31.47 6.38 8.09
CA THR A 234 -30.60 5.38 8.73
C THR A 234 -30.44 4.13 7.87
N ILE A 235 -29.33 3.42 8.09
CA ILE A 235 -29.05 2.12 7.49
C ILE A 235 -28.51 1.17 8.57
N THR A 236 -29.04 -0.04 8.61
CA THR A 236 -28.57 -1.13 9.48
C THR A 236 -28.04 -2.25 8.57
N PRO A 237 -26.78 -2.17 8.12
CA PRO A 237 -26.23 -3.15 7.18
C PRO A 237 -25.93 -4.47 7.89
N ASP A 238 -25.76 -5.56 7.14
CA ASP A 238 -25.22 -6.81 7.66
C ASP A 238 -23.68 -6.77 7.73
N PHE A 239 -23.07 -6.09 6.76
CA PHE A 239 -21.62 -5.99 6.60
C PHE A 239 -21.17 -4.55 6.33
N VAL A 240 -20.07 -4.17 6.95
CA VAL A 240 -19.42 -2.86 6.77
C VAL A 240 -18.04 -3.06 6.18
N PHE A 241 -17.74 -2.36 5.09
CA PHE A 241 -16.41 -2.27 4.52
C PHE A 241 -15.78 -0.91 4.80
N ILE A 242 -14.57 -0.91 5.36
CA ILE A 242 -13.82 0.30 5.67
C ILE A 242 -12.86 0.62 4.53
N GLY A 243 -13.27 1.58 3.70
CA GLY A 243 -12.56 2.11 2.53
C GLY A 243 -11.84 3.43 2.81
N PHE A 244 -11.45 3.73 4.05
CA PHE A 244 -10.68 4.93 4.42
C PHE A 244 -9.81 4.74 5.68
N GLY A 245 -8.99 5.74 6.02
CA GLY A 245 -8.29 5.79 7.31
C GLY A 245 -6.93 5.11 7.32
N SER A 246 -6.17 5.19 6.22
CA SER A 246 -4.78 4.73 6.22
C SER A 246 -3.90 5.64 7.09
N THR A 247 -3.01 5.04 7.87
CA THR A 247 -2.07 5.76 8.75
C THR A 247 -0.64 5.38 8.38
N PRO A 248 0.29 6.33 8.14
CA PRO A 248 1.69 6.02 7.86
C PRO A 248 2.36 5.30 9.04
N ASN A 249 3.18 4.29 8.75
CA ASN A 249 3.90 3.51 9.76
C ASN A 249 5.22 4.20 10.12
N SER A 250 5.13 5.37 10.75
CA SER A 250 6.27 6.23 11.07
C SER A 250 6.80 6.06 12.49
N GLU A 251 6.28 5.10 13.27
CA GLU A 251 6.55 4.96 14.70
C GLU A 251 8.04 4.78 14.98
N LEU A 252 8.72 3.98 14.14
CA LEU A 252 10.16 3.76 14.22
C LEU A 252 10.96 5.05 14.04
N VAL A 253 10.56 5.91 13.10
CA VAL A 253 11.22 7.20 12.83
C VAL A 253 10.88 8.21 13.92
N LYS A 254 9.62 8.27 14.34
CA LYS A 254 9.17 9.17 15.41
C LYS A 254 9.87 8.89 16.74
N ALA A 255 10.11 7.62 17.06
CA ALA A 255 10.84 7.22 18.26
C ALA A 255 12.34 7.55 18.18
N PHE A 256 12.91 7.59 16.98
CA PHE A 256 14.29 8.00 16.76
C PHE A 256 14.46 9.53 16.86
N ASP A 257 13.60 10.27 16.16
CA ASP A 257 13.53 11.73 16.21
C ASP A 257 12.13 12.19 15.75
N GLU A 258 11.34 12.71 16.69
CA GLU A 258 9.98 13.17 16.44
C GLU A 258 9.94 14.32 15.43
N GLN A 259 11.00 15.12 15.34
CA GLN A 259 11.08 16.24 14.41
C GLN A 259 11.19 15.78 12.96
N LEU A 260 11.44 14.51 12.67
CA LEU A 260 11.47 13.97 11.31
C LEU A 260 10.09 13.61 10.78
N VAL A 261 9.06 13.65 11.64
CA VAL A 261 7.68 13.30 11.29
C VAL A 261 6.81 14.55 11.37
N ASN A 262 5.93 14.76 10.39
CA ASN A 262 5.00 15.89 10.40
C ASN A 262 3.77 15.61 11.28
N GLU A 263 2.93 16.62 11.48
CA GLU A 263 1.71 16.54 12.31
C GLU A 263 0.71 15.45 11.86
N LYS A 264 0.78 15.03 10.59
CA LYS A 264 -0.06 13.98 10.01
C LYS A 264 0.57 12.58 10.12
N GLY A 265 1.72 12.46 10.78
CA GLY A 265 2.44 11.19 10.96
C GLY A 265 3.33 10.79 9.78
N TYR A 266 3.53 11.64 8.76
CA TYR A 266 4.38 11.26 7.63
C TYR A 266 5.84 11.67 7.86
N VAL A 267 6.78 10.83 7.43
CA VAL A 267 8.21 11.13 7.43
C VAL A 267 8.51 12.22 6.41
N LYS A 268 9.12 13.31 6.86
CA LYS A 268 9.48 14.45 6.01
C LYS A 268 10.66 14.10 5.11
N VAL A 269 10.55 14.36 3.81
CA VAL A 269 11.63 14.09 2.84
C VAL A 269 11.98 15.29 1.97
N LYS A 270 13.27 15.41 1.63
CA LYS A 270 13.77 16.31 0.60
C LYS A 270 13.34 15.80 -0.80
N PRO A 271 13.39 16.61 -1.88
CA PRO A 271 13.16 16.12 -3.24
C PRO A 271 14.08 14.96 -3.64
N SER A 272 15.27 14.84 -3.04
CA SER A 272 16.19 13.70 -3.22
C SER A 272 15.73 12.40 -2.55
N LEU A 273 14.58 12.40 -1.87
CA LEU A 273 14.04 11.33 -1.02
C LEU A 273 14.88 11.02 0.22
N GLN A 274 15.88 11.85 0.52
CA GLN A 274 16.54 11.84 1.82
C GLN A 274 15.56 12.33 2.89
N VAL A 275 15.64 11.77 4.09
CA VAL A 275 14.90 12.28 5.25
C VAL A 275 15.32 13.73 5.50
N ALA A 276 14.35 14.61 5.72
CA ALA A 276 14.55 16.05 5.88
C ALA A 276 14.97 16.38 7.32
N ALA A 277 16.14 15.88 7.73
CA ALA A 277 16.77 16.21 8.99
C ALA A 277 17.46 17.58 8.96
N SER A 278 17.57 18.21 10.13
CA SER A 278 18.26 19.49 10.31
C SER A 278 19.79 19.35 10.29
N THR A 279 20.32 18.13 10.48
CA THR A 279 21.77 17.85 10.52
C THR A 279 22.23 17.06 9.29
N PRO A 280 23.40 17.38 8.71
CA PRO A 280 23.99 16.60 7.61
C PRO A 280 24.34 15.15 7.99
N GLU A 281 24.47 14.86 9.29
CA GLU A 281 24.79 13.53 9.81
C GLU A 281 23.75 12.47 9.45
N LEU A 282 22.53 12.86 9.07
CA LEU A 282 21.46 11.96 8.67
C LEU A 282 21.24 11.93 7.15
N ASP A 283 22.16 12.48 6.34
CA ASP A 283 22.03 12.49 4.87
C ASP A 283 22.05 11.07 4.25
N HIS A 284 22.43 10.03 5.01
CA HIS A 284 22.35 8.63 4.60
C HIS A 284 20.99 7.96 4.90
N PHE A 285 20.03 8.70 5.44
CA PHE A 285 18.65 8.25 5.63
C PHE A 285 17.79 8.65 4.45
N TYR A 286 17.08 7.67 3.89
CA TYR A 286 16.11 7.85 2.83
C TYR A 286 14.76 7.29 3.27
N ALA A 287 13.67 7.86 2.77
CA ALA A 287 12.34 7.30 2.98
C ALA A 287 11.53 7.31 1.67
N ILE A 288 10.77 6.25 1.43
CA ILE A 288 9.97 6.07 0.21
C ILE A 288 8.62 5.41 0.49
N GLY A 289 7.67 5.58 -0.43
CA GLY A 289 6.33 5.01 -0.37
C GLY A 289 5.40 5.74 0.57
N ASP A 290 4.40 5.01 1.07
CA ASP A 290 3.24 5.58 1.78
C ASP A 290 3.61 6.27 3.10
N VAL A 291 4.78 5.96 3.69
CA VAL A 291 5.26 6.57 4.95
C VAL A 291 5.71 8.03 4.78
N THR A 292 5.99 8.48 3.55
CA THR A 292 6.59 9.80 3.27
C THR A 292 5.57 10.92 3.18
N ASP A 293 5.99 12.17 3.36
CA ASP A 293 5.15 13.36 3.17
C ASP A 293 5.10 13.88 1.71
N VAL A 294 5.65 13.10 0.77
CA VAL A 294 5.58 13.43 -0.67
C VAL A 294 4.13 13.70 -1.06
N LYS A 295 3.89 14.90 -1.62
CA LYS A 295 2.56 15.43 -1.97
C LYS A 295 2.00 14.77 -3.22
N GLU A 296 1.58 13.52 -3.10
CA GLU A 296 0.91 12.73 -4.12
C GLU A 296 -0.01 11.69 -3.48
N ALA A 297 -0.87 11.08 -4.30
CA ALA A 297 -1.67 9.96 -3.85
C ALA A 297 -0.77 8.78 -3.44
N LYS A 298 -1.05 8.21 -2.26
CA LYS A 298 -0.36 7.03 -1.73
C LYS A 298 -0.84 5.79 -2.49
N GLN A 299 -0.05 5.37 -3.48
CA GLN A 299 -0.39 4.30 -4.42
C GLN A 299 0.84 3.43 -4.68
N ALA A 300 0.62 2.17 -5.04
CA ALA A 300 1.73 1.28 -5.40
C ALA A 300 2.57 1.81 -6.57
N VAL A 301 1.95 2.50 -7.55
CA VAL A 301 2.68 3.05 -8.71
C VAL A 301 3.60 4.20 -8.32
N THR A 302 3.13 5.14 -7.49
CA THR A 302 3.94 6.27 -7.01
C THR A 302 5.03 5.79 -6.06
N ALA A 303 4.69 4.87 -5.15
CA ALA A 303 5.64 4.24 -4.26
C ALA A 303 6.78 3.50 -5.02
N LYS A 304 6.44 2.77 -6.09
CA LYS A 304 7.44 2.12 -6.97
C LYS A 304 8.26 3.13 -7.78
N ALA A 305 7.69 4.28 -8.16
CA ALA A 305 8.40 5.31 -8.92
C ALA A 305 9.47 6.04 -8.09
N GLN A 306 9.28 6.14 -6.77
CA GLN A 306 10.27 6.71 -5.85
C GLN A 306 11.52 5.82 -5.69
N ALA A 307 11.33 4.49 -5.71
CA ALA A 307 12.39 3.51 -5.46
C ALA A 307 13.66 3.65 -6.33
N PRO A 308 13.59 3.74 -7.68
CA PRO A 308 14.78 3.91 -8.51
C PRO A 308 15.50 5.23 -8.28
N ILE A 309 14.79 6.30 -7.87
CA ILE A 309 15.40 7.59 -7.55
C ILE A 309 16.19 7.50 -6.24
N ALA A 310 15.60 6.94 -5.19
CA ALA A 310 16.29 6.71 -3.92
C ALA A 310 17.51 5.81 -4.09
N ALA A 311 17.38 4.70 -4.83
CA ALA A 311 18.49 3.81 -5.14
C ALA A 311 19.61 4.53 -5.91
N ALA A 312 19.27 5.28 -6.97
CA ALA A 312 20.27 6.03 -7.73
C ALA A 312 20.99 7.08 -6.88
N ASN A 313 20.28 7.75 -5.97
CA ASN A 313 20.87 8.75 -5.08
C ASN A 313 21.80 8.10 -4.04
N ILE A 314 21.43 6.98 -3.43
CA ILE A 314 22.31 6.21 -2.55
C ILE A 314 23.58 5.77 -3.29
N LEU A 315 23.43 5.23 -4.50
CA LEU A 315 24.57 4.82 -5.33
C LEU A 315 25.47 6.00 -5.72
N ALA A 316 24.90 7.18 -5.92
CA ALA A 316 25.65 8.41 -6.17
C ALA A 316 26.40 8.88 -4.91
N SER A 317 25.75 8.88 -3.74
CA SER A 317 26.36 9.23 -2.46
C SER A 317 27.51 8.29 -2.09
N ILE A 318 27.39 6.98 -2.34
CA ILE A 318 28.48 6.00 -2.16
C ILE A 318 29.72 6.37 -3.01
N LYS A 319 29.51 6.99 -4.18
CA LYS A 319 30.58 7.48 -5.07
C LYS A 319 31.07 8.89 -4.71
N GLY A 320 30.58 9.49 -3.62
CA GLY A 320 30.92 10.86 -3.20
C GLY A 320 30.23 11.95 -4.03
N ILE A 321 29.23 11.62 -4.84
CA ILE A 321 28.49 12.60 -5.65
C ILE A 321 27.48 13.33 -4.75
N LYS A 322 27.59 14.67 -4.67
CA LYS A 322 26.71 15.51 -3.85
C LYS A 322 25.44 15.99 -4.58
N SER A 323 25.45 16.03 -5.91
CA SER A 323 24.28 16.44 -6.70
C SER A 323 23.34 15.26 -6.88
N LEU A 324 22.26 15.23 -6.11
CA LEU A 324 21.28 14.16 -6.11
C LEU A 324 20.10 14.46 -7.03
N LYS A 325 19.54 13.41 -7.62
CA LYS A 325 18.40 13.53 -8.53
C LYS A 325 17.11 13.80 -7.75
N PRO A 326 16.32 14.82 -8.12
CA PRO A 326 15.03 15.06 -7.49
C PRO A 326 13.98 14.05 -8.00
N TYR A 327 13.13 13.56 -7.10
CA TYR A 327 11.87 12.91 -7.44
C TYR A 327 10.82 13.97 -7.78
N LYS A 328 10.09 13.75 -8.87
CA LYS A 328 8.96 14.57 -9.28
C LYS A 328 7.68 13.77 -9.05
N PRO A 329 6.77 14.23 -8.18
CA PRO A 329 5.49 13.56 -7.95
C PRO A 329 4.71 13.31 -9.24
N ALA A 330 4.05 12.15 -9.33
CA ALA A 330 3.44 11.66 -10.57
C ALA A 330 2.16 12.41 -11.02
N GLY A 331 1.75 13.43 -10.26
CA GLY A 331 0.48 14.13 -10.44
C GLY A 331 -0.73 13.24 -10.15
N ASP A 332 -1.89 13.62 -10.69
CA ASP A 332 -3.18 12.95 -10.45
C ASP A 332 -3.37 11.71 -11.35
N LEU A 333 -2.54 10.68 -11.11
CA LEU A 333 -2.62 9.38 -11.78
C LEU A 333 -3.47 8.40 -10.98
N ILE A 334 -4.50 7.80 -11.59
CA ILE A 334 -5.28 6.73 -10.95
C ILE A 334 -6.04 5.87 -11.96
N VAL A 335 -6.22 4.59 -11.64
CA VAL A 335 -7.08 3.66 -12.39
C VAL A 335 -7.92 2.88 -11.39
N VAL A 336 -9.25 3.07 -11.45
CA VAL A 336 -10.21 2.51 -10.50
C VAL A 336 -11.15 1.56 -11.23
N THR A 337 -11.19 0.30 -10.83
CA THR A 337 -12.13 -0.69 -11.40
C THR A 337 -13.50 -0.62 -10.72
N VAL A 338 -14.55 -0.87 -11.48
CA VAL A 338 -15.92 -1.06 -10.99
C VAL A 338 -16.34 -2.47 -11.43
N GLY A 339 -15.93 -3.45 -10.65
CA GLY A 339 -16.05 -4.87 -10.99
C GLY A 339 -15.11 -5.29 -12.13
N PRO A 340 -15.32 -6.47 -12.74
CA PRO A 340 -14.38 -7.06 -13.68
C PRO A 340 -14.37 -6.42 -15.08
N ARG A 341 -15.30 -5.52 -15.40
CA ARG A 341 -15.49 -5.01 -16.78
C ARG A 341 -15.64 -3.50 -16.91
N ARG A 342 -15.90 -2.77 -15.81
CA ARG A 342 -16.10 -1.30 -15.83
C ARG A 342 -15.02 -0.61 -15.00
N GLY A 343 -14.95 0.71 -15.13
CA GLY A 343 -14.09 1.55 -14.31
C GLY A 343 -13.66 2.82 -15.05
N ALA A 344 -13.03 3.72 -14.32
CA ALA A 344 -12.49 4.93 -14.88
C ALA A 344 -11.13 5.23 -14.27
N GLY A 345 -10.35 6.03 -14.97
CA GLY A 345 -9.05 6.47 -14.51
C GLY A 345 -8.75 7.89 -14.96
N GLN A 346 -7.74 8.48 -14.37
CA GLN A 346 -7.14 9.72 -14.84
C GLN A 346 -5.65 9.49 -15.04
N MET A 347 -5.15 9.81 -16.23
CA MET A 347 -3.73 9.70 -16.55
C MET A 347 -3.33 10.88 -17.43
N PHE A 348 -2.22 11.53 -17.08
CA PHE A 348 -1.66 12.65 -17.86
C PHE A 348 -2.68 13.75 -18.20
N GLY A 349 -3.56 14.07 -17.24
CA GLY A 349 -4.61 15.08 -17.41
C GLY A 349 -5.85 14.62 -18.20
N PHE A 350 -5.92 13.38 -18.67
CA PHE A 350 -7.08 12.84 -19.38
C PHE A 350 -7.85 11.83 -18.53
N VAL A 351 -9.19 11.88 -18.60
CA VAL A 351 -10.06 10.86 -17.97
C VAL A 351 -10.35 9.76 -18.98
N ILE A 352 -10.04 8.52 -18.61
CA ILE A 352 -10.25 7.32 -19.41
C ILE A 352 -11.46 6.52 -18.91
N GLY A 353 -12.13 5.78 -19.80
CA GLY A 353 -13.36 5.03 -19.50
C GLY A 353 -13.18 3.51 -19.43
N ASP A 354 -14.31 2.79 -19.39
CA ASP A 354 -14.41 1.35 -19.05
C ASP A 354 -13.46 0.45 -19.87
N PHE A 355 -13.38 0.63 -21.19
CA PHE A 355 -12.57 -0.24 -22.06
C PHE A 355 -11.08 -0.19 -21.73
N LEU A 356 -10.52 1.01 -21.54
CA LEU A 356 -9.09 1.16 -21.25
C LEU A 356 -8.79 0.76 -19.79
N THR A 357 -9.69 1.11 -18.86
CA THR A 357 -9.55 0.73 -17.44
C THR A 357 -9.59 -0.78 -17.24
N SER A 358 -10.53 -1.48 -17.87
CA SER A 358 -10.65 -2.95 -17.78
C SER A 358 -9.43 -3.65 -18.39
N LYS A 359 -8.95 -3.21 -19.57
CA LYS A 359 -7.71 -3.75 -20.15
C LYS A 359 -6.47 -3.55 -19.28
N ILE A 360 -6.37 -2.43 -18.57
CA ILE A 360 -5.22 -2.14 -17.70
C ILE A 360 -5.24 -3.00 -16.44
N LYS A 361 -6.40 -3.11 -15.77
CA LYS A 361 -6.47 -3.63 -14.39
C LYS A 361 -7.34 -4.88 -14.23
N SER A 362 -8.42 -5.07 -14.99
CA SER A 362 -9.45 -6.05 -14.59
C SER A 362 -9.09 -7.52 -14.86
N GLY A 363 -8.30 -7.82 -15.90
CA GLY A 363 -7.94 -9.20 -16.26
C GLY A 363 -6.96 -9.88 -15.31
N GLY A 364 -6.08 -9.11 -14.66
CA GLY A 364 -5.03 -9.67 -13.79
C GLY A 364 -4.65 -8.81 -12.59
N LEU A 365 -5.28 -7.65 -12.36
CA LEU A 365 -4.98 -6.72 -11.26
C LEU A 365 -3.48 -6.41 -11.07
N PHE A 366 -2.68 -6.51 -12.13
CA PHE A 366 -1.20 -6.47 -12.09
C PHE A 366 -0.53 -7.58 -11.25
N LEU A 367 -1.17 -8.72 -11.04
CA LEU A 367 -0.59 -9.90 -10.36
C LEU A 367 0.74 -10.31 -10.99
N SER A 368 0.85 -10.34 -12.32
CA SER A 368 2.09 -10.73 -13.01
C SER A 368 3.26 -9.77 -12.72
N MET A 369 2.98 -8.47 -12.57
CA MET A 369 4.00 -7.50 -12.19
C MET A 369 4.44 -7.71 -10.74
N TRP A 370 3.50 -7.94 -9.83
CA TRP A 370 3.81 -8.28 -8.44
C TRP A 370 4.59 -9.59 -8.34
N GLN A 371 4.18 -10.65 -9.02
CA GLN A 371 4.90 -11.92 -9.08
C GLN A 371 6.34 -11.73 -9.56
N LYS A 372 6.55 -10.96 -10.63
CA LYS A 372 7.88 -10.59 -11.12
C LYS A 372 8.70 -9.83 -10.08
N ASP A 373 8.09 -8.86 -9.39
CA ASP A 373 8.77 -8.05 -8.37
C ASP A 373 9.27 -8.92 -7.20
N TYR A 374 8.58 -10.01 -6.87
CA TYR A 374 8.98 -10.93 -5.80
C TYR A 374 9.63 -12.23 -6.27
N GLY A 375 9.82 -12.42 -7.59
CA GLY A 375 10.39 -13.66 -8.13
C GLY A 375 9.48 -14.88 -7.99
N ILE A 376 8.17 -14.66 -7.88
CA ILE A 376 7.15 -15.72 -7.77
C ILE A 376 6.88 -16.27 -9.16
N LYS A 377 6.95 -17.60 -9.32
CA LYS A 377 6.58 -18.27 -10.57
C LYS A 377 5.05 -18.27 -10.72
N ALA A 378 4.59 -17.97 -11.95
CA ALA A 378 3.17 -17.86 -12.29
C ALA A 378 2.43 -19.19 -12.20
#